data_AF-A0A954KJ53-F1
#
_entry.id   AF-A0A954KJ53-F1
#
_cell.length_a   1.000
_cell.length_b   1.000
_cell.length_c   1.000
_cell.angle_alpha   90.00
_cell.angle_beta   90.00
_cell.angle_gamma   90.00
#
_symmetry.space_group_name_H-M   'P 1'
#
loop_
_entity.id
_entity.type
_entity.pdbx_description
1 polymer ?
#
loop_
_entity_poly.entity_id
_entity_poly.type
_entity_poly.pdbx_seq_one_letter_code
_entity_poly.pdbx_strand_id
1 'polypeptide(L)'
;MTNSQEVPRKPWYSLSRKRVVLWLTLSVCSVGGALLYLEFWYHHPVGSGPAGPEVDAASFSTVWSERPVVLLGLGDSITDGYGASPGKSYFNLLLKPASTDTPSLQHCYLPVVLPNIKGQNDAISGTTSLELVDVTLPRLEPFPPDVYG
;
A
#
# COMPACT_ATOMS: atom_id res chain seq x y z
N MET A 1 -5.13 -46.32 -66.28
CA MET A 1 -5.90 -45.44 -65.36
C MET A 1 -5.89 -46.10 -63.99
N THR A 2 -4.89 -45.78 -63.17
CA THR A 2 -4.68 -46.37 -61.84
C THR A 2 -5.53 -45.64 -60.80
N ASN A 3 -6.30 -46.42 -60.05
CA ASN A 3 -7.30 -45.99 -59.09
C ASN A 3 -6.60 -45.37 -57.85
N SER A 4 -6.71 -44.04 -57.71
CA SER A 4 -6.17 -43.30 -56.57
C SER A 4 -6.95 -43.65 -55.30
N GLN A 5 -6.34 -44.42 -54.41
CA GLN A 5 -6.85 -44.66 -53.06
C GLN A 5 -6.78 -43.34 -52.26
N GLU A 6 -7.94 -42.76 -51.94
CA GLU A 6 -8.03 -41.65 -50.99
C GLU A 6 -7.74 -42.15 -49.57
N VAL A 7 -6.61 -41.72 -49.00
CA VAL A 7 -6.29 -41.93 -47.59
C VAL A 7 -7.13 -40.96 -46.74
N PRO A 8 -8.00 -41.44 -45.83
CA PRO A 8 -8.81 -40.55 -45.01
C PRO A 8 -7.90 -39.74 -44.06
N ARG A 9 -7.84 -38.42 -44.27
CA ARG A 9 -7.11 -37.50 -43.39
C ARG A 9 -7.84 -37.41 -42.05
N LYS A 10 -7.23 -37.98 -41.01
CA LYS A 10 -7.72 -37.91 -39.63
C LYS A 10 -7.89 -36.42 -39.22
N PRO A 11 -9.08 -35.99 -38.78
CA PRO A 11 -9.32 -34.58 -38.47
C PRO A 11 -8.40 -34.14 -37.31
N TRP A 12 -7.68 -33.03 -37.54
CA TRP A 12 -6.66 -32.47 -36.64
C TRP A 12 -7.23 -32.11 -35.24
N TYR A 13 -8.54 -31.86 -35.13
CA TYR A 13 -9.17 -31.52 -33.86
C TYR A 13 -10.20 -32.57 -33.43
N SER A 14 -9.75 -33.77 -33.07
CA SER A 14 -10.48 -34.58 -32.09
C SER A 14 -9.68 -34.64 -30.80
N LEU A 15 -9.62 -33.50 -30.09
CA LEU A 15 -9.28 -33.54 -28.67
C LEU A 15 -10.28 -34.50 -28.03
N SER A 16 -9.80 -35.69 -27.64
CA SER A 16 -10.64 -36.69 -27.01
C SER A 16 -11.40 -36.01 -25.86
N ARG A 17 -12.73 -36.16 -25.82
CA ARG A 17 -13.60 -35.53 -24.80
C ARG A 17 -13.03 -35.66 -23.38
N LYS A 18 -12.32 -36.76 -23.10
CA LYS A 18 -11.56 -37.05 -21.87
C LYS A 18 -10.47 -36.02 -21.54
N ARG A 19 -9.68 -35.58 -22.54
CA ARG A 19 -8.64 -34.54 -22.38
C ARG A 19 -9.24 -33.18 -22.09
N VAL A 20 -10.34 -32.83 -22.77
CA VAL A 20 -11.06 -31.56 -22.53
C VAL A 20 -11.62 -31.53 -21.11
N VAL A 21 -12.25 -32.64 -20.68
CA VAL A 21 -12.75 -32.79 -19.31
C VAL A 21 -11.61 -32.69 -18.29
N LEU A 22 -10.49 -33.37 -18.53
CA LEU A 22 -9.32 -33.32 -17.64
C LEU A 22 -8.81 -31.88 -17.46
N TRP A 23 -8.61 -31.13 -18.54
CA TRP A 23 -8.14 -29.75 -18.46
C TRP A 23 -9.15 -28.83 -17.78
N LEU A 24 -10.45 -29.02 -18.02
CA LEU A 24 -11.50 -28.30 -17.30
C LEU A 24 -11.45 -28.58 -15.81
N THR A 25 -11.34 -29.85 -15.40
CA THR A 25 -11.24 -30.20 -13.99
C THR A 25 -10.00 -29.59 -13.34
N LEU A 26 -8.86 -29.63 -14.03
CA LEU A 26 -7.60 -29.11 -13.52
C LEU A 26 -7.64 -27.58 -13.38
N SER A 27 -8.26 -26.89 -14.35
CA SER A 27 -8.52 -25.46 -14.31
C SER A 27 -9.42 -25.07 -13.13
N VAL A 28 -10.53 -25.80 -12.93
CA VAL A 28 -11.46 -25.54 -11.82
C VAL A 28 -10.78 -25.78 -10.48
N CYS A 29 -10.03 -26.88 -10.33
CA CYS A 29 -9.27 -27.17 -9.12
C CYS A 29 -8.21 -26.10 -8.84
N SER A 30 -7.50 -25.63 -9.87
CA SER A 30 -6.48 -24.59 -9.71
C SER A 30 -7.09 -23.25 -9.29
N VAL A 31 -8.19 -22.83 -9.90
CA VAL A 31 -8.90 -21.60 -9.52
C VAL A 31 -9.49 -21.72 -8.12
N GLY A 32 -10.14 -22.85 -7.80
CA GLY A 32 -10.69 -23.10 -6.47
C GLY A 32 -9.61 -23.12 -5.38
N GLY A 33 -8.47 -23.76 -5.63
CA GLY A 33 -7.33 -23.77 -4.73
C GLY A 33 -6.76 -22.37 -4.49
N ALA A 34 -6.62 -21.56 -5.54
CA ALA A 34 -6.18 -20.18 -5.43
C ALA A 34 -7.15 -19.32 -4.60
N LEU A 35 -8.47 -19.44 -4.84
CA LEU A 35 -9.48 -18.71 -4.08
C LEU A 35 -9.49 -19.12 -2.61
N LEU A 36 -9.40 -20.42 -2.31
CA LEU A 36 -9.30 -20.92 -0.93
C LEU A 36 -8.04 -20.41 -0.24
N TYR A 37 -6.91 -20.40 -0.94
CA TYR A 37 -5.66 -19.87 -0.40
C TYR A 37 -5.76 -18.37 -0.10
N LEU A 38 -6.34 -17.58 -1.00
CA LEU A 38 -6.56 -16.14 -0.76
C LEU A 38 -7.47 -15.91 0.45
N GLU A 39 -8.61 -16.60 0.52
CA GLU A 39 -9.55 -16.42 1.62
C GLU A 39 -8.95 -16.82 2.97
N PHE A 40 -8.17 -17.91 3.00
CA PHE A 40 -7.72 -18.51 4.25
C PHE A 40 -6.37 -17.95 4.73
N TRP A 41 -5.48 -17.51 3.82
CA TRP A 41 -4.17 -16.95 4.17
C TRP A 41 -4.04 -15.43 3.98
N TYR A 42 -4.81 -14.81 3.09
CA TYR A 42 -4.71 -13.36 2.84
C TYR A 42 -5.83 -12.54 3.49
N HIS A 43 -7.06 -13.05 3.56
CA HIS A 43 -8.17 -12.37 4.25
C HIS A 43 -8.17 -12.62 5.76
N HIS A 44 -7.03 -12.39 6.43
CA HIS A 44 -7.04 -12.35 7.88
C HIS A 44 -7.88 -11.15 8.35
N PRO A 45 -8.79 -11.35 9.33
CA PRO A 45 -9.54 -10.24 9.90
C PRO A 45 -8.56 -9.23 10.48
N VAL A 46 -8.76 -7.95 10.16
CA VAL A 46 -8.01 -6.87 10.80
C VAL A 46 -8.24 -6.99 12.30
N GLY A 47 -7.15 -7.03 13.08
CA GLY A 47 -7.23 -7.19 14.52
C GLY A 47 -8.15 -6.12 15.13
N SER A 48 -9.14 -6.56 15.90
CA SER A 48 -9.99 -5.66 16.67
C SER A 48 -9.34 -5.39 18.03
N GLY A 49 -8.85 -4.17 18.22
CA GLY A 49 -8.26 -3.73 19.47
C GLY A 49 -7.90 -2.24 19.42
N PRO A 50 -7.73 -1.59 20.57
CA PRO A 50 -7.27 -0.21 20.60
C PRO A 50 -5.88 -0.14 19.95
N ALA A 51 -5.72 0.71 18.94
CA ALA A 51 -4.45 0.92 18.24
C ALA A 51 -3.37 1.60 19.11
N GLY A 52 -3.70 1.93 20.37
CA GLY A 52 -2.85 2.60 21.34
C GLY A 52 -3.69 3.27 22.43
N PRO A 53 -3.06 3.97 23.38
CA PRO A 53 -3.76 4.89 24.27
C PRO A 53 -4.48 5.98 23.46
N GLU A 54 -5.56 6.52 24.01
CA GLU A 54 -6.25 7.65 23.40
C GLU A 54 -5.31 8.86 23.29
N VAL A 55 -5.42 9.57 22.16
CA VAL A 55 -4.69 10.82 21.95
C VAL A 55 -5.44 11.93 22.68
N ASP A 56 -4.76 12.63 23.58
CA ASP A 56 -5.34 13.76 24.29
C ASP A 56 -5.54 14.95 23.34
N ALA A 57 -6.80 15.25 23.05
CA ALA A 57 -7.19 16.38 22.22
C ALA A 57 -6.79 17.74 22.84
N ALA A 58 -6.62 17.83 24.16
CA ALA A 58 -6.20 19.06 24.82
C ALA A 58 -4.78 19.48 24.39
N SER A 59 -3.92 18.53 24.04
CA SER A 59 -2.58 18.80 23.50
C SER A 59 -2.61 19.54 22.15
N PHE A 60 -3.73 19.45 21.42
CA PHE A 60 -3.98 20.13 20.14
C PHE A 60 -4.78 21.44 20.29
N SER A 61 -5.09 21.86 21.52
CA SER A 61 -5.90 23.06 21.77
C SER A 61 -5.16 24.38 21.58
N THR A 62 -3.82 24.35 21.59
CA THR A 62 -2.98 25.55 21.52
C THR A 62 -1.94 25.40 20.42
N VAL A 63 -1.72 26.48 19.66
CA VAL A 63 -0.67 26.54 18.64
C VAL A 63 0.70 26.40 19.32
N TRP A 64 1.49 25.43 18.88
CA TRP A 64 2.83 25.18 19.40
C TRP A 64 3.85 26.17 18.80
N SER A 65 3.71 26.47 17.51
CA SER A 65 4.59 27.40 16.80
C SER A 65 3.92 27.91 15.52
N GLU A 66 4.09 29.19 15.25
CA GLU A 66 3.69 29.82 13.98
C GLU A 66 4.84 29.89 12.96
N ARG A 67 6.04 29.41 13.31
CA ARG A 67 7.18 29.41 12.37
C ARG A 67 6.94 28.44 11.22
N PRO A 68 7.58 28.63 10.06
CA PRO A 68 7.61 27.62 9.02
C PRO A 68 8.22 26.31 9.54
N VAL A 69 7.49 25.21 9.40
CA VAL A 69 7.96 23.86 9.80
C VAL A 69 7.85 22.92 8.61
N VAL A 70 8.81 22.02 8.43
CA VAL A 70 8.75 20.92 7.47
C VAL A 70 8.69 19.61 8.23
N LEU A 71 7.63 18.85 8.01
CA LEU A 71 7.58 17.44 8.40
C LEU A 71 8.28 16.64 7.30
N LEU A 72 9.47 16.13 7.58
CA LEU A 72 10.25 15.31 6.65
C LEU A 72 10.03 13.82 6.94
N GLY A 73 9.49 13.10 5.96
CA GLY A 73 9.33 11.64 5.99
C GLY A 73 10.56 10.96 5.43
N LEU A 74 11.28 10.23 6.29
CA LEU A 74 12.44 9.43 5.93
C LEU A 74 12.21 8.01 6.44
N GLY A 75 12.28 7.03 5.55
CA GLY A 75 12.02 5.65 5.93
C GLY A 75 11.83 4.73 4.73
N ASP A 76 11.19 3.60 5.00
CA ASP A 76 10.97 2.52 4.05
C ASP A 76 9.55 2.57 3.46
N SER A 77 9.03 1.41 3.05
CA SER A 77 7.72 1.27 2.45
C SER A 77 6.58 1.70 3.38
N ILE A 78 6.75 1.62 4.70
CA ILE A 78 5.72 2.02 5.65
C ILE A 78 5.56 3.55 5.63
N THR A 79 6.68 4.28 5.67
CA THR A 79 6.68 5.75 5.57
C THR A 79 6.23 6.23 4.18
N ASP A 80 6.64 5.52 3.12
CA ASP A 80 6.19 5.77 1.74
C ASP A 80 4.66 5.59 1.60
N GLY A 81 4.05 4.76 2.45
CA GLY A 81 2.60 4.56 2.52
C GLY A 81 2.12 3.28 1.84
N TYR A 82 2.99 2.28 1.73
CA TYR A 82 2.65 0.96 1.19
C TYR A 82 1.46 0.33 1.93
N GLY A 83 0.50 -0.16 1.15
CA GLY A 83 -0.73 -0.77 1.68
C GLY A 83 -1.83 0.22 2.08
N ALA A 84 -1.55 1.53 2.12
CA ALA A 84 -2.58 2.53 2.38
C ALA A 84 -3.30 2.97 1.09
N SER A 85 -4.61 3.21 1.19
CA SER A 85 -5.32 3.91 0.12
C SER A 85 -4.79 5.34 -0.06
N PRO A 86 -4.96 5.96 -1.25
CA PRO A 86 -4.48 7.31 -1.50
C PRO A 86 -4.91 8.30 -0.40
N GLY A 87 -3.94 9.00 0.19
CA GLY A 87 -4.16 9.97 1.26
C GLY A 87 -4.41 9.38 2.66
N LYS A 88 -4.36 8.05 2.83
CA LYS A 88 -4.57 7.36 4.11
C LYS A 88 -3.30 6.77 4.72
N SER A 89 -2.11 7.10 4.19
CA SER A 89 -0.86 6.71 4.87
C SER A 89 -0.74 7.47 6.19
N TYR A 90 -0.07 6.88 7.19
CA TYR A 90 0.09 7.55 8.49
C TYR A 90 0.72 8.94 8.35
N PHE A 91 1.70 9.09 7.44
CA PHE A 91 2.34 10.37 7.15
C PHE A 91 1.33 11.43 6.67
N ASN A 92 0.43 11.04 5.77
CA ASN A 92 -0.64 11.93 5.30
C ASN A 92 -1.64 12.27 6.41
N LEU A 93 -1.94 11.31 7.30
CA LEU A 93 -2.84 11.51 8.44
C LEU A 93 -2.27 12.43 9.51
N LEU A 94 -0.95 12.63 9.56
CA LEU A 94 -0.35 13.68 10.41
C LEU A 94 -0.63 15.09 9.87
N LEU A 95 -0.85 15.22 8.56
CA LEU A 95 -1.01 16.52 7.87
C LEU A 95 -2.46 16.81 7.50
N LYS A 96 -3.36 15.84 7.60
CA LYS A 96 -4.76 15.97 7.20
C LYS A 96 -5.64 15.28 8.23
N PRO A 97 -6.85 15.79 8.45
CA PRO A 97 -7.78 15.13 9.36
C PRO A 97 -8.03 13.69 8.89
N ALA A 98 -8.12 12.78 9.87
CA ALA A 98 -8.45 11.41 9.61
C ALA A 98 -9.87 11.26 9.01
N SER A 99 -10.15 10.14 8.34
CA SER A 99 -11.47 9.90 7.73
C SER A 99 -12.57 9.90 8.79
N THR A 100 -13.82 9.98 8.33
CA THR A 100 -15.02 9.98 9.18
C THR A 100 -15.09 8.78 10.14
N ASP A 101 -14.35 7.72 9.85
CA ASP A 101 -14.28 6.47 10.62
C ASP A 101 -13.58 6.62 11.98
N THR A 102 -12.82 7.71 12.19
CA THR A 102 -12.10 8.00 13.46
C THR A 102 -12.42 9.41 13.97
N PRO A 103 -13.64 9.64 14.49
CA PRO A 103 -14.10 10.98 14.88
C PRO A 103 -13.25 11.62 15.99
N SER A 104 -12.70 10.84 16.92
CA SER A 104 -11.84 11.34 18.00
C SER A 104 -10.55 11.99 17.51
N LEU A 105 -10.07 11.63 16.31
CA LEU A 105 -8.82 12.14 15.75
C LEU A 105 -9.03 13.28 14.74
N GLN A 106 -10.26 13.69 14.46
CA GLN A 106 -10.54 14.73 13.45
C GLN A 106 -9.85 16.07 13.74
N HIS A 107 -9.51 16.34 15.00
CA HIS A 107 -8.82 17.55 15.43
C HIS A 107 -7.36 17.32 15.86
N CYS A 108 -6.87 16.07 15.78
CA CYS A 108 -5.54 15.68 16.23
C CYS A 108 -4.58 15.52 15.05
N TYR A 109 -4.33 16.61 14.31
CA TYR A 109 -3.39 16.64 13.18
C TYR A 109 -2.50 17.90 13.26
N LEU A 110 -1.28 17.81 12.73
CA LEU A 110 -0.23 18.80 12.96
C LEU A 110 -0.56 20.22 12.49
N PRO A 111 -1.23 20.44 11.35
CA PRO A 111 -1.66 21.79 10.95
C PRO A 111 -2.50 22.55 11.98
N VAL A 112 -3.17 21.87 12.93
CA VAL A 112 -3.91 22.53 14.02
C VAL A 112 -2.95 23.26 14.96
N VAL A 113 -1.81 22.65 15.27
CA VAL A 113 -0.82 23.16 16.22
C VAL A 113 0.39 23.83 15.57
N LEU A 114 0.61 23.56 14.28
CA LEU A 114 1.69 24.08 13.45
C LEU A 114 1.07 24.58 12.12
N PRO A 115 0.42 25.76 12.12
CA PRO A 115 -0.36 26.22 10.96
C PRO A 115 0.46 26.41 9.68
N ASN A 116 1.78 26.63 9.81
CA ASN A 116 2.70 26.83 8.70
C ASN A 116 3.54 25.59 8.38
N ILE A 117 3.03 24.40 8.69
CA ILE A 117 3.69 23.12 8.39
C ILE A 117 3.57 22.75 6.90
N LYS A 118 4.63 22.16 6.36
CA LYS A 118 4.64 21.50 5.03
C LYS A 118 5.14 20.08 5.17
N GLY A 119 4.47 19.15 4.48
CA GLY A 119 4.93 17.76 4.41
C GLY A 119 5.81 17.51 3.20
N GLN A 120 6.93 16.85 3.41
CA GLN A 120 7.77 16.29 2.36
C GLN A 120 8.10 14.85 2.72
N ASN A 121 7.64 13.89 1.92
CA ASN A 121 7.90 12.47 2.15
C ASN A 121 8.90 11.96 1.11
N ASP A 122 10.14 11.75 1.54
CA ASP A 122 11.25 11.25 0.72
C ASP A 122 11.62 9.81 1.11
N ALA A 123 10.68 9.09 1.70
CA ALA A 123 10.84 7.67 2.00
C ALA A 123 10.99 6.83 0.72
N ILE A 124 11.81 5.78 0.80
CA ILE A 124 12.09 4.89 -0.32
C ILE A 124 11.76 3.47 0.10
N SER A 125 10.73 2.91 -0.54
CA SER A 125 10.31 1.53 -0.32
C SER A 125 11.46 0.52 -0.42
N GLY A 126 11.59 -0.33 0.61
CA GLY A 126 12.58 -1.40 0.65
C GLY A 126 13.99 -0.96 1.09
N THR A 127 14.16 0.27 1.59
CA THR A 127 15.44 0.72 2.13
C THR A 127 15.60 0.43 3.62
N THR A 128 16.84 0.33 4.04
CA THR A 128 17.26 0.23 5.44
C THR A 128 17.82 1.56 5.94
N SER A 129 18.00 1.70 7.25
CA SER A 129 18.61 2.90 7.84
C SER A 129 20.03 3.18 7.35
N LEU A 130 20.79 2.14 6.98
CA LEU A 130 22.13 2.31 6.38
C LEU A 130 22.02 2.89 4.97
N GLU A 131 21.16 2.31 4.13
CA GLU A 131 20.93 2.80 2.78
C GLU A 131 20.33 4.21 2.78
N LEU A 132 19.55 4.57 3.79
CA LEU A 132 19.04 5.93 3.95
C LEU A 132 20.17 6.95 4.06
N VAL A 133 21.24 6.63 4.79
CA VAL A 133 22.43 7.49 4.93
C VAL A 133 23.19 7.60 3.62
N ASP A 134 23.35 6.48 2.91
CA ASP A 134 24.18 6.44 1.71
C ASP A 134 23.45 6.89 0.43
N VAL A 135 22.12 6.78 0.40
CA VAL A 135 21.30 6.98 -0.81
C VAL A 135 20.36 8.17 -0.69
N THR A 136 19.67 8.33 0.44
CA THR A 136 18.61 9.35 0.59
C THR A 136 19.18 10.67 1.08
N LEU A 137 19.96 10.68 2.16
CA LEU A 137 20.52 11.92 2.73
C LEU A 137 21.37 12.74 1.73
N PRO A 138 22.22 12.14 0.87
CA PRO A 138 23.02 12.91 -0.08
C PRO A 138 22.20 13.59 -1.17
N ARG A 139 20.94 13.19 -1.36
CA ARG A 139 20.00 13.76 -2.34
C ARG A 139 19.09 14.82 -1.73
N LEU A 140 19.07 14.93 -0.40
CA LEU A 140 18.19 15.87 0.28
C LEU A 140 18.70 17.30 0.08
N GLU A 141 17.84 18.15 -0.46
CA GLU A 141 18.17 19.57 -0.59
C GLU A 141 18.09 20.26 0.79
N PRO A 142 19.07 21.11 1.15
CA PRO A 142 19.01 21.86 2.40
C PRO A 142 17.80 22.78 2.44
N PHE A 143 17.09 22.79 3.57
CA PHE A 143 16.04 23.77 3.83
C PHE A 143 16.62 25.14 4.21
N PRO A 144 15.87 26.24 3.99
CA PRO A 144 16.24 27.56 4.47
C PRO A 144 16.47 27.57 6.00
N PRO A 145 17.40 28.41 6.51
CA PRO A 145 17.76 28.42 7.92
C PRO A 145 16.64 28.90 8.86
N ASP A 146 15.60 29.54 8.32
CA ASP A 146 14.42 29.99 9.04
C ASP A 146 13.29 28.95 9.09
N VAL A 147 13.46 27.82 8.40
CA VAL A 147 12.53 26.68 8.40
C VAL A 147 12.98 25.65 9.42
N TYR A 148 12.06 25.22 10.27
CA TYR A 148 12.29 24.20 11.30
C TYR A 148 11.83 22.83 10.79
N GLY A 149 12.29 21.75 11.39
CA GLY A 149 11.88 20.38 11.04
C GLY A 149 12.08 19.42 12.20
#